data_AF-A0A5D2Z7K2-F1
#
_entry.id   AF-A0A5D2Z7K2-F1
#
_cell.length_a   1.000
_cell.length_b   1.000
_cell.length_c   1.000
_cell.angle_alpha   90.00
_cell.angle_beta   90.00
_cell.angle_gamma   90.00
#
_symmetry.space_group_name_H-M   'P 1'
#
loop_
_entity.id
_entity.type
_entity.pdbx_description
1 polymer ?
#
loop_
_entity_poly.entity_id
_entity_poly.type
_entity_poly.pdbx_seq_one_letter_code
_entity_poly.pdbx_strand_id
1 'polypeptide(L)'
;MFVKSRGEHASKHVLPKNLALLLCFASFCAGMFFSNRTWMVPDAKGIPWTSRTGGKQFVDYDRNIVVKNEGNSSGDISGSQHSILTMDKAISDLEIKLMASRAEHETIQKDPTMSEGVKNIESILKRKYFMVIGINTAFSSRKRRDSVRATWMPQAEKRKKLEEEKGIIIRFVIGHSSTSGGILDKAIEAEEKVHGDFLRLQHVEGYLELSAKTKTYFATAVSWWDAEFYVKVDDDIHVNLATLGVALARHRKKPRVYIGCMKSGE
;
A
#
# COMPACT_ATOMS: atom_id res chain seq x y z
N MET A 1 12.40 43.30 -74.06
CA MET A 1 10.98 42.90 -74.30
C MET A 1 10.45 42.31 -73.01
N PHE A 2 9.48 42.96 -72.34
CA PHE A 2 8.02 42.70 -72.44
C PHE A 2 7.66 41.22 -72.15
N VAL A 3 6.70 40.81 -71.31
CA VAL A 3 5.73 41.42 -70.36
C VAL A 3 4.86 40.27 -69.79
N LYS A 4 4.37 40.39 -68.53
CA LYS A 4 3.12 39.78 -67.94
C LYS A 4 2.94 38.23 -67.91
N SER A 5 2.06 37.60 -67.11
CA SER A 5 0.88 37.99 -66.29
C SER A 5 0.37 36.79 -65.45
N ARG A 6 -0.25 37.08 -64.28
CA ARG A 6 -1.37 36.41 -63.53
C ARG A 6 -1.34 34.88 -63.35
N GLY A 7 -1.66 34.27 -62.21
CA GLY A 7 -2.38 34.69 -61.00
C GLY A 7 -3.45 33.62 -60.70
N GLU A 8 -3.56 33.12 -59.47
CA GLU A 8 -4.77 32.41 -59.00
C GLU A 8 -4.87 32.40 -57.47
N HIS A 9 -6.07 32.74 -56.99
CA HIS A 9 -6.46 32.84 -55.60
C HIS A 9 -6.73 31.44 -55.01
N ALA A 10 -6.15 31.14 -53.85
CA ALA A 10 -6.63 30.07 -52.97
C ALA A 10 -7.22 30.70 -51.70
N SER A 11 -8.54 30.64 -51.54
CA SER A 11 -9.23 31.07 -50.34
C SER A 11 -8.85 30.15 -49.17
N LYS A 12 -8.16 30.70 -48.17
CA LYS A 12 -7.95 30.01 -46.90
C LYS A 12 -9.13 30.34 -45.99
N HIS A 13 -10.06 29.41 -45.80
CA HIS A 13 -11.06 29.50 -44.74
C HIS A 13 -10.35 29.34 -43.39
N VAL A 14 -9.93 30.46 -42.81
CA VAL A 14 -9.39 30.50 -41.45
C VAL A 14 -10.59 30.52 -40.50
N LEU A 15 -10.87 29.37 -39.88
CA LEU A 15 -11.83 29.29 -38.79
C LEU A 15 -11.36 30.22 -37.65
N PRO A 16 -12.22 31.11 -37.13
CA PRO A 16 -11.83 32.00 -36.05
C PRO A 16 -11.43 31.18 -34.83
N LYS A 17 -10.34 31.59 -34.15
CA LYS A 17 -9.77 30.88 -32.98
C LYS A 17 -10.82 30.56 -31.91
N ASN A 18 -11.85 31.39 -31.79
CA ASN A 18 -12.95 31.21 -30.86
C ASN A 18 -13.83 29.99 -31.19
N LEU A 19 -13.99 29.66 -32.48
CA LEU A 19 -14.75 28.49 -32.92
C LEU A 19 -13.95 27.19 -32.72
N ALA A 20 -12.63 27.24 -32.90
CA ALA A 20 -11.75 26.11 -32.61
C ALA A 20 -11.72 25.77 -31.10
N LEU A 21 -11.72 26.80 -30.24
CA LEU A 21 -11.80 26.62 -28.79
C LEU A 21 -13.16 26.03 -28.37
N LEU A 22 -14.26 26.49 -28.97
CA LEU A 22 -15.60 25.94 -28.73
C LEU A 22 -15.70 24.47 -29.13
N LEU A 23 -15.14 24.10 -30.29
CA LEU A 23 -15.09 22.70 -30.75
C LEU A 23 -14.23 21.82 -29.83
N CYS A 24 -13.12 22.34 -29.30
CA CYS A 24 -12.28 21.60 -28.35
C CYS A 24 -12.97 21.40 -26.99
N PHE A 25 -13.68 22.41 -26.49
CA PHE A 25 -14.43 22.26 -25.25
C PHE A 25 -15.61 21.30 -25.41
N ALA A 26 -16.31 21.37 -26.54
CA ALA A 26 -17.42 20.46 -26.83
C ALA A 26 -16.97 19.00 -26.95
N SER A 27 -15.82 18.73 -27.58
CA SER A 27 -15.27 17.36 -27.69
C SER A 27 -14.80 16.81 -26.34
N PHE A 28 -14.19 17.64 -25.50
CA PHE A 28 -13.80 17.26 -24.14
C PHE A 28 -15.03 16.92 -23.28
N CYS A 29 -16.08 17.74 -23.30
CA CYS A 29 -17.31 17.47 -22.57
C CYS A 29 -18.01 16.20 -23.08
N ALA A 30 -18.07 15.98 -24.40
CA ALA A 30 -18.63 14.74 -24.96
C ALA A 30 -17.84 13.49 -24.50
N GLY A 31 -16.50 13.55 -24.50
CA GLY A 31 -15.64 12.46 -24.04
C GLY A 31 -15.85 12.07 -22.57
N MET A 32 -16.18 13.04 -21.71
CA MET A 32 -16.53 12.78 -20.31
C MET A 32 -17.86 12.04 -20.14
N PHE A 33 -18.84 12.26 -21.02
CA PHE A 33 -20.12 11.55 -20.98
C PHE A 33 -20.03 10.10 -21.49
N PHE A 34 -19.13 9.80 -22.44
CA PHE A 34 -18.93 8.43 -22.93
C PHE A 34 -18.01 7.59 -22.03
N SER A 35 -17.04 8.22 -21.34
CA SER A 35 -16.12 7.50 -20.44
C SER A 35 -16.79 7.04 -19.13
N ASN A 36 -17.88 7.68 -18.72
CA ASN A 36 -18.61 7.30 -17.50
C ASN A 36 -19.72 6.26 -17.72
N ARG A 37 -19.86 5.68 -18.92
CA ARG A 37 -20.94 4.73 -19.22
C ARG A 37 -20.50 3.54 -20.05
N THR A 38 -19.44 2.84 -19.64
CA THR A 38 -19.19 1.44 -20.09
C THR A 38 -18.31 0.66 -19.09
N TRP A 39 -18.91 0.13 -18.02
CA TRP A 39 -18.49 -1.17 -17.46
C TRP A 39 -19.61 -1.77 -16.59
N MET A 40 -20.66 -2.28 -17.24
CA MET A 40 -21.52 -3.30 -16.65
C MET A 40 -21.17 -4.62 -17.34
N VAL A 41 -20.46 -5.50 -16.63
CA VAL A 41 -20.26 -6.88 -17.07
C VAL A 41 -21.53 -7.66 -16.74
N PRO A 42 -22.14 -8.38 -17.70
CA PRO A 42 -23.28 -9.23 -17.41
C PRO A 42 -22.85 -10.50 -16.68
N ASP A 43 -23.64 -10.83 -15.66
CA ASP A 43 -23.55 -12.04 -14.84
C ASP A 43 -23.69 -13.31 -15.70
N ALA A 44 -22.66 -14.16 -15.71
CA ALA A 44 -22.69 -15.44 -16.43
C ALA A 44 -23.17 -16.54 -15.48
N LYS A 45 -24.39 -17.01 -15.78
CA LYS A 45 -25.12 -18.12 -15.18
C LYS A 45 -24.29 -19.39 -14.99
N GLY A 46 -24.60 -20.08 -13.91
CA GLY A 46 -23.94 -21.29 -13.44
C GLY A 46 -24.08 -22.52 -14.32
N ILE A 47 -23.17 -23.46 -14.07
CA ILE A 47 -23.28 -24.87 -14.44
C ILE A 47 -22.85 -25.68 -13.20
N PRO A 48 -23.66 -26.65 -12.73
CA PRO A 48 -23.34 -27.47 -11.57
C PRO A 48 -22.47 -28.66 -12.02
N TRP A 49 -21.29 -28.83 -11.41
CA TRP A 49 -20.52 -30.06 -11.56
C TRP A 49 -20.64 -30.92 -10.30
N THR A 50 -21.23 -32.09 -10.50
CA THR A 50 -21.37 -33.17 -9.55
C THR A 50 -20.07 -33.99 -9.49
N SER A 51 -19.62 -34.31 -8.28
CA SER A 51 -18.75 -35.47 -8.07
C SER A 51 -19.02 -36.06 -6.69
N ARG A 52 -19.74 -37.18 -6.67
CA ARG A 52 -19.72 -38.19 -5.61
C ARG A 52 -18.34 -38.81 -5.54
N THR A 53 -17.84 -39.05 -4.33
CA THR A 53 -17.27 -40.32 -3.78
C THR A 53 -16.73 -39.95 -2.39
N GLY A 54 -17.43 -40.30 -1.30
CA GLY A 54 -17.07 -41.40 -0.38
C GLY A 54 -15.78 -41.10 0.40
N GLY A 55 -15.70 -41.00 1.72
CA GLY A 55 -16.51 -41.45 2.85
C GLY A 55 -15.52 -41.76 4.01
N LYS A 56 -15.99 -41.64 5.27
CA LYS A 56 -15.30 -41.90 6.57
C LYS A 56 -14.48 -40.71 7.12
N GLN A 57 -14.53 -40.34 8.40
CA GLN A 57 -15.40 -40.74 9.52
C GLN A 57 -15.33 -39.61 10.57
N PHE A 58 -16.51 -39.27 11.10
CA PHE A 58 -16.74 -38.31 12.17
C PHE A 58 -16.29 -38.94 13.50
N VAL A 59 -15.55 -38.20 14.33
CA VAL A 59 -15.43 -38.52 15.76
C VAL A 59 -16.03 -37.35 16.53
N ASP A 60 -17.11 -37.73 17.20
CA ASP A 60 -17.99 -37.01 18.09
C ASP A 60 -17.28 -36.60 19.39
N TYR A 61 -17.60 -35.39 19.87
CA TYR A 61 -17.44 -35.02 21.28
C TYR A 61 -18.63 -34.14 21.65
N ASP A 62 -19.76 -34.78 21.88
CA ASP A 62 -20.91 -34.21 22.58
C ASP A 62 -20.66 -34.27 24.10
N ARG A 63 -20.79 -33.14 24.79
CA ARG A 63 -22.00 -32.82 25.57
C ARG A 63 -21.73 -32.00 26.83
N ASN A 64 -22.47 -30.88 26.92
CA ASN A 64 -23.41 -30.53 28.01
C ASN A 64 -23.32 -29.04 28.37
N ILE A 65 -24.15 -28.21 27.76
CA ILE A 65 -24.81 -27.13 28.52
C ILE A 65 -26.31 -27.26 28.26
N VAL A 66 -26.99 -27.66 29.33
CA VAL A 66 -28.44 -27.84 29.45
C VAL A 66 -29.13 -26.51 29.16
N VAL A 67 -29.93 -26.46 28.10
CA VAL A 67 -30.95 -25.42 27.90
C VAL A 67 -32.18 -25.84 28.70
N LYS A 68 -32.41 -25.19 29.84
CA LYS A 68 -33.73 -25.13 30.45
C LYS A 68 -34.44 -23.90 29.91
N ASN A 69 -35.42 -24.13 29.03
CA ASN A 69 -36.46 -23.17 28.75
C ASN A 69 -37.64 -23.49 29.68
N GLU A 70 -37.98 -22.56 30.57
CA GLU A 70 -39.32 -22.42 31.10
C GLU A 70 -39.77 -20.99 30.80
N GLY A 71 -40.85 -20.87 30.03
CA GLY A 71 -41.46 -19.59 29.70
C GLY A 71 -42.34 -19.10 30.83
N ASN A 72 -42.37 -17.78 31.03
CA ASN A 72 -43.55 -16.97 30.74
C ASN A 72 -43.33 -15.49 31.10
N SER A 73 -43.84 -14.66 30.20
CA SER A 73 -44.41 -13.33 30.45
C SER A 73 -43.46 -12.15 30.74
N SER A 74 -43.48 -11.21 29.78
CA SER A 74 -43.47 -9.75 29.95
C SER A 74 -42.29 -9.11 30.71
N GLY A 75 -41.39 -8.45 29.97
CA GLY A 75 -40.77 -7.21 30.46
C GLY A 75 -39.27 -6.97 30.30
N ASP A 76 -38.55 -7.53 29.34
CA ASP A 76 -37.09 -7.29 29.24
C ASP A 76 -36.70 -6.16 28.27
N ILE A 77 -36.96 -4.92 28.69
CA ILE A 77 -36.34 -3.70 28.13
C ILE A 77 -35.05 -3.32 28.92
N SER A 78 -34.80 -3.95 30.08
CA SER A 78 -33.77 -3.55 31.04
C SER A 78 -32.33 -4.00 30.66
N GLY A 79 -32.17 -5.19 30.07
CA GLY A 79 -30.84 -5.73 29.73
C GLY A 79 -30.15 -4.99 28.57
N SER A 80 -30.91 -4.60 27.54
CA SER A 80 -30.42 -3.86 26.38
C SER A 80 -30.00 -2.43 26.75
N GLN A 81 -30.79 -1.78 27.61
CA GLN A 81 -30.48 -0.44 28.16
C GLN A 81 -29.16 -0.46 28.94
N HIS A 82 -28.91 -1.48 29.76
CA HIS A 82 -27.66 -1.58 30.52
C HIS A 82 -26.43 -1.74 29.62
N SER A 83 -26.52 -2.52 28.54
CA SER A 83 -25.42 -2.65 27.56
C SER A 83 -25.17 -1.36 26.76
N ILE A 84 -26.22 -0.62 26.39
CA ILE A 84 -26.10 0.65 25.68
C ILE A 84 -25.45 1.71 26.59
N LEU A 85 -25.92 1.83 27.84
CA LEU A 85 -25.35 2.74 28.83
C LEU A 85 -23.86 2.44 29.14
N THR A 86 -23.48 1.17 29.10
CA THR A 86 -22.08 0.75 29.31
C THR A 86 -21.20 1.16 28.13
N MET A 87 -21.71 1.06 26.89
CA MET A 87 -20.98 1.50 25.70
C MET A 87 -20.87 3.03 25.63
N ASP A 88 -21.94 3.76 25.94
CA ASP A 88 -21.92 5.22 25.95
C ASP A 88 -20.90 5.76 26.96
N LYS A 89 -20.79 5.11 28.13
CA LYS A 89 -19.75 5.42 29.13
C LYS A 89 -18.34 5.16 28.60
N ALA A 90 -18.14 4.06 27.88
CA ALA A 90 -16.83 3.75 27.28
C ALA A 90 -16.46 4.74 26.17
N ILE A 91 -17.44 5.21 25.40
CA ILE A 91 -17.23 6.25 24.37
C ILE A 91 -16.84 7.57 25.04
N SER A 92 -17.56 8.01 26.07
CA SER A 92 -17.20 9.23 26.81
C SER A 92 -15.82 9.15 27.46
N ASP A 93 -15.44 8.00 28.05
CA ASP A 93 -14.10 7.80 28.61
C ASP A 93 -13.01 7.89 27.54
N LEU A 94 -13.26 7.35 26.34
CA LEU A 94 -12.35 7.45 25.20
C LEU A 94 -12.27 8.88 24.66
N GLU A 95 -13.38 9.59 24.59
CA GLU A 95 -13.42 11.00 24.17
C GLU A 95 -12.65 11.89 25.15
N ILE A 96 -12.81 11.69 26.46
CA ILE A 96 -12.04 12.42 27.48
C ILE A 96 -10.55 12.12 27.35
N LYS A 97 -10.15 10.85 27.18
CA LYS A 97 -8.74 10.48 26.96
C LYS A 97 -8.18 11.09 25.68
N LEU A 98 -8.99 11.18 24.63
CA LEU A 98 -8.60 11.77 23.35
C LEU A 98 -8.49 13.30 23.45
N MET A 99 -9.37 13.95 24.20
CA MET A 99 -9.27 15.38 24.52
C MET A 99 -8.05 15.67 25.43
N ALA A 100 -7.76 14.83 26.42
CA ALA A 100 -6.58 14.95 27.26
C ALA A 100 -5.28 14.80 26.46
N SER A 101 -5.19 13.78 25.61
CA SER A 101 -4.04 13.57 24.72
C SER A 101 -3.87 14.69 23.69
N ARG A 102 -4.98 15.28 23.20
CA ARG A 102 -4.95 16.47 22.34
C ARG A 102 -4.52 17.72 23.10
N ALA A 103 -4.97 17.92 24.34
CA ALA A 103 -4.55 19.05 25.17
C ALA A 103 -3.05 18.97 25.51
N GLU A 104 -2.52 17.78 25.78
CA GLU A 104 -1.07 17.54 25.90
C GLU A 104 -0.33 17.93 24.62
N HIS A 105 -0.84 17.55 23.44
CA HIS A 105 -0.28 17.96 22.15
C HIS A 105 -0.42 19.45 21.82
N GLU A 106 -1.49 20.11 22.27
CA GLU A 106 -1.74 21.54 22.05
C GLU A 106 -0.90 22.43 22.98
N THR A 107 -0.57 21.97 24.20
CA THR A 107 0.38 22.70 25.08
C THR A 107 1.79 22.75 24.51
N ILE A 108 2.17 21.78 23.67
CA ILE A 108 3.44 21.75 22.93
C ILE A 108 3.43 22.72 21.72
N GLN A 109 2.26 23.12 21.22
CA GLN A 109 2.12 23.95 20.02
C GLN A 109 1.98 25.47 20.28
N LYS A 110 1.90 25.93 21.53
CA LYS A 110 1.60 27.34 21.86
C LYS A 110 2.82 28.23 22.17
N ASP A 111 4.02 27.85 21.73
CA ASP A 111 5.18 28.75 21.77
C ASP A 111 5.73 29.01 20.35
N PRO A 112 5.58 30.22 19.77
CA PRO A 112 5.87 30.47 18.37
C PRO A 112 7.38 30.50 18.03
N THR A 113 8.27 30.24 18.98
CA THR A 113 9.73 30.26 18.78
C THR A 113 10.37 28.86 18.62
N MET A 114 9.60 27.76 18.65
CA MET A 114 10.17 26.39 18.72
C MET A 114 9.89 25.46 17.52
N SER A 115 9.23 25.95 16.46
CA SER A 115 8.82 25.13 15.30
C SER A 115 9.97 24.45 14.54
N GLU A 116 11.16 25.07 14.49
CA GLU A 116 12.37 24.46 13.88
C GLU A 116 13.06 23.45 14.81
N GLY A 117 12.94 23.63 16.13
CA GLY A 117 13.53 22.75 17.13
C GLY A 117 12.79 21.41 17.26
N VAL A 118 11.45 21.43 17.24
CA VAL A 118 10.64 20.21 17.44
C VAL A 118 10.76 19.23 16.27
N LYS A 119 10.82 19.72 15.02
CA LYS A 119 11.09 18.85 13.86
C LYS A 119 12.50 18.23 13.92
N ASN A 120 13.47 18.98 14.45
CA ASN A 120 14.81 18.46 14.70
C ASN A 120 14.80 17.42 15.83
N ILE A 121 14.04 17.62 16.92
CA ILE A 121 13.98 16.65 18.01
C ILE A 121 13.26 15.35 17.56
N GLU A 122 12.20 15.45 16.76
CA GLU A 122 11.49 14.30 16.20
C GLU A 122 12.34 13.54 15.17
N SER A 123 13.17 14.23 14.38
CA SER A 123 14.15 13.60 13.48
C SER A 123 15.39 13.05 14.23
N ILE A 124 15.81 13.69 15.33
CA ILE A 124 16.88 13.22 16.22
C ILE A 124 16.43 11.95 16.99
N LEU A 125 15.13 11.81 17.28
CA LEU A 125 14.55 10.61 17.89
C LEU A 125 14.41 9.45 16.90
N LYS A 126 14.23 9.73 15.60
CA LYS A 126 14.19 8.68 14.59
C LYS A 126 15.61 8.17 14.35
N ARG A 127 15.82 6.91 14.71
CA ARG A 127 17.04 6.17 14.38
C ARG A 127 17.36 6.33 12.89
N LYS A 128 18.56 6.83 12.59
CA LYS A 128 19.07 6.90 11.22
C LYS A 128 19.55 5.53 10.75
N TYR A 129 19.03 5.08 9.63
CA TYR A 129 19.37 3.81 8.98
C TYR A 129 20.39 4.04 7.86
N PHE A 130 21.21 3.03 7.60
CA PHE A 130 22.13 3.05 6.48
C PHE A 130 21.39 2.82 5.15
N MET A 131 20.55 1.79 5.09
CA MET A 131 19.72 1.57 3.90
C MET A 131 18.45 0.80 4.19
N VAL A 132 17.42 1.06 3.39
CA VAL A 132 16.17 0.29 3.36
C VAL A 132 16.08 -0.43 2.02
N ILE A 133 15.97 -1.75 2.06
CA ILE A 133 15.86 -2.62 0.89
C ILE A 133 14.43 -3.15 0.82
N GLY A 134 13.70 -2.74 -0.21
CA GLY A 134 12.38 -3.25 -0.55
C GLY A 134 12.46 -4.26 -1.67
N ILE A 135 12.04 -5.49 -1.39
CA ILE A 135 11.99 -6.59 -2.36
C ILE A 135 10.57 -6.67 -2.90
N ASN A 136 10.34 -6.13 -4.10
CA ASN A 136 9.04 -6.20 -4.77
C ASN A 136 8.66 -7.65 -5.05
N THR A 137 7.49 -8.06 -4.58
CA THR A 137 6.97 -9.42 -4.73
C THR A 137 5.45 -9.43 -4.93
N ALA A 138 4.86 -10.52 -5.40
CA ALA A 138 3.42 -10.64 -5.63
C ALA A 138 2.81 -11.81 -4.85
N PHE A 139 1.48 -11.90 -4.79
CA PHE A 139 0.77 -13.00 -4.13
C PHE A 139 1.22 -14.38 -4.64
N SER A 140 1.43 -14.52 -5.95
CA SER A 140 1.86 -15.77 -6.60
C SER A 140 3.33 -16.15 -6.34
N SER A 141 4.16 -15.21 -5.90
CA SER A 141 5.61 -15.38 -5.74
C SER A 141 6.04 -16.05 -4.43
N ARG A 142 5.18 -16.86 -3.78
CA ARG A 142 5.51 -17.52 -2.51
C ARG A 142 6.84 -18.28 -2.57
N LYS A 143 7.02 -19.10 -3.60
CA LYS A 143 8.26 -19.89 -3.79
C LYS A 143 9.50 -19.01 -3.96
N ARG A 144 9.38 -17.83 -4.60
CA ARG A 144 10.49 -16.90 -4.76
C ARG A 144 10.88 -16.27 -3.43
N ARG A 145 9.89 -15.85 -2.62
CA ARG A 145 10.14 -15.36 -1.25
C ARG A 145 10.85 -16.39 -0.39
N ASP A 146 10.38 -17.64 -0.42
CA ASP A 146 11.01 -18.73 0.34
C ASP A 146 12.46 -18.97 -0.13
N SER A 147 12.73 -18.90 -1.43
CA SER A 147 14.09 -18.97 -1.99
C SER A 147 14.98 -17.81 -1.52
N VAL A 148 14.47 -16.57 -1.56
CA VAL A 148 15.19 -15.38 -1.08
C VAL A 148 15.56 -15.51 0.40
N ARG A 149 14.62 -15.97 1.24
CA ARG A 149 14.84 -16.22 2.67
C ARG A 149 15.85 -17.36 2.92
N ALA A 150 15.85 -18.39 2.08
CA ALA A 150 16.76 -19.52 2.19
C ALA A 150 18.18 -19.20 1.71
N THR A 151 18.37 -18.09 0.99
CA THR A 151 19.65 -17.76 0.34
C THR A 151 20.30 -16.53 0.95
N TRP A 152 19.86 -15.32 0.57
CA TRP A 152 20.60 -14.09 0.85
C TRP A 152 19.93 -13.17 1.87
N MET A 153 18.62 -13.32 2.11
CA MET A 153 17.91 -12.52 3.10
C MET A 153 18.03 -13.16 4.49
N PRO A 154 18.64 -12.47 5.48
CA PRO A 154 18.67 -12.98 6.85
C PRO A 154 17.26 -13.15 7.41
N GLN A 155 17.07 -14.21 8.20
CA GLN A 155 15.79 -14.55 8.83
C GLN A 155 15.79 -14.19 10.32
N ALA A 156 14.60 -13.88 10.85
CA ALA A 156 14.31 -13.70 12.28
C ALA A 156 15.38 -12.86 13.01
N GLU A 157 16.04 -13.45 14.01
CA GLU A 157 17.04 -12.76 14.84
C GLU A 157 18.22 -12.21 14.06
N LYS A 158 18.67 -12.90 12.99
CA LYS A 158 19.78 -12.40 12.16
C LYS A 158 19.37 -11.13 11.41
N ARG A 159 18.10 -11.04 11.00
CA ARG A 159 17.55 -9.84 10.35
C ARG A 159 17.44 -8.68 11.34
N LYS A 160 16.90 -8.95 12.53
CA LYS A 160 16.79 -7.96 13.61
C LYS A 160 18.17 -7.42 14.02
N LYS A 161 19.16 -8.31 14.18
CA LYS A 161 20.54 -7.93 14.46
C LYS A 161 21.13 -7.06 13.33
N LEU A 162 20.84 -7.36 12.08
CA LEU A 162 21.29 -6.55 10.94
C LEU A 162 20.67 -5.13 10.97
N GLU A 163 19.39 -5.02 11.32
CA GLU A 163 18.71 -3.75 11.52
C GLU A 163 19.32 -2.94 12.67
N GLU A 164 19.57 -3.61 13.80
CA GLU A 164 20.06 -2.99 15.02
C GLU A 164 21.56 -2.65 15.02
N GLU A 165 22.39 -3.42 14.34
CA GLU A 165 23.84 -3.18 14.33
C GLU A 165 24.32 -2.43 13.09
N LYS A 166 23.70 -2.70 11.93
CA LYS A 166 24.13 -2.13 10.65
C LYS A 166 23.18 -1.08 10.12
N GLY A 167 21.99 -0.94 10.70
CA GLY A 167 20.96 -0.02 10.21
C GLY A 167 20.48 -0.43 8.80
N ILE A 168 20.43 -1.73 8.50
CA ILE A 168 19.97 -2.22 7.20
C ILE A 168 18.61 -2.89 7.39
N ILE A 169 17.58 -2.32 6.80
CA ILE A 169 16.22 -2.87 6.80
C ILE A 169 16.00 -3.63 5.50
N ILE A 170 15.40 -4.82 5.59
CA ILE A 170 15.06 -5.64 4.42
C ILE A 170 13.63 -6.13 4.59
N ARG A 171 12.74 -5.78 3.66
CA ARG A 171 11.33 -6.19 3.69
C ARG A 171 10.84 -6.62 2.31
N PHE A 172 9.96 -7.62 2.28
CA PHE A 172 9.18 -7.96 1.10
C PHE A 172 8.06 -6.93 0.93
N VAL A 173 8.03 -6.27 -0.22
CA VAL A 173 7.08 -5.19 -0.51
C VAL A 173 5.87 -5.77 -1.24
N ILE A 174 4.72 -5.71 -0.58
CA ILE A 174 3.47 -6.25 -1.10
C ILE A 174 2.29 -5.34 -0.74
N GLY A 175 1.42 -5.09 -1.70
CA GLY A 175 0.13 -4.44 -1.51
C GLY A 175 -0.92 -5.40 -0.98
N HIS A 176 -2.18 -4.99 -1.12
CA HIS A 176 -3.36 -5.79 -0.76
C HIS A 176 -4.10 -6.25 -2.02
N SER A 177 -4.95 -7.26 -1.89
CA SER A 177 -5.77 -7.71 -3.02
C SER A 177 -6.91 -6.72 -3.29
N SER A 178 -7.53 -6.81 -4.46
CA SER A 178 -8.69 -5.98 -4.81
C SER A 178 -9.89 -6.23 -3.88
N THR A 179 -10.00 -7.44 -3.33
CA THR A 179 -11.01 -7.81 -2.35
C THR A 179 -10.37 -7.86 -0.98
N SER A 180 -10.45 -6.76 -0.24
CA SER A 180 -9.91 -6.68 1.12
C SER A 180 -10.37 -7.86 1.98
N GLY A 181 -9.43 -8.54 2.63
CA GLY A 181 -9.71 -9.73 3.45
C GLY A 181 -9.97 -11.02 2.67
N GLY A 182 -9.67 -11.03 1.36
CA GLY A 182 -9.76 -12.21 0.50
C GLY A 182 -8.75 -13.30 0.87
N ILE A 183 -8.85 -14.45 0.20
CA ILE A 183 -7.98 -15.62 0.44
C ILE A 183 -6.50 -15.27 0.26
N LEU A 184 -6.18 -14.42 -0.73
CA LEU A 184 -4.81 -13.98 -1.00
C LEU A 184 -4.24 -13.14 0.15
N ASP A 185 -5.03 -12.22 0.71
CA ASP A 185 -4.60 -11.42 1.86
C ASP A 185 -4.41 -12.29 3.11
N LYS A 186 -5.34 -13.21 3.38
CA LYS A 186 -5.22 -14.18 4.49
C LYS A 186 -3.97 -15.05 4.38
N ALA A 187 -3.60 -15.46 3.17
CA ALA A 187 -2.37 -16.22 2.95
C ALA A 187 -1.11 -15.40 3.29
N ILE A 188 -1.10 -14.10 2.96
CA ILE A 188 -0.02 -13.19 3.34
C ILE A 188 0.00 -12.92 4.83
N GLU A 189 -1.15 -12.72 5.47
CA GLU A 189 -1.26 -12.55 6.93
C GLU A 189 -0.71 -13.77 7.68
N ALA A 190 -1.03 -14.99 7.22
CA ALA A 190 -0.48 -16.21 7.79
C ALA A 190 1.04 -16.29 7.63
N GLU A 191 1.57 -15.86 6.48
CA GLU A 191 3.02 -15.82 6.23
C GLU A 191 3.72 -14.76 7.08
N GLU A 192 3.12 -13.57 7.21
CA GLU A 192 3.63 -12.47 8.04
C GLU A 192 3.68 -12.86 9.52
N LYS A 193 2.68 -13.59 10.01
CA LYS A 193 2.69 -14.11 11.39
C LYS A 193 3.88 -15.04 11.67
N VAL A 194 4.37 -15.75 10.65
CA VAL A 194 5.51 -16.67 10.78
C VAL A 194 6.85 -15.93 10.62
N HIS A 195 6.96 -15.04 9.62
CA HIS A 195 8.24 -14.46 9.23
C HIS A 195 8.46 -13.01 9.64
N GLY A 196 7.40 -12.22 9.83
CA GLY A 196 7.46 -10.81 10.25
C GLY A 196 8.32 -9.94 9.35
N ASP A 197 8.22 -10.12 8.02
CA ASP A 197 9.18 -9.60 7.06
C ASP A 197 8.56 -8.88 5.86
N PHE A 198 7.25 -8.64 5.89
CA PHE A 198 6.57 -7.83 4.90
C PHE A 198 6.56 -6.33 5.25
N LEU A 199 6.53 -5.53 4.19
CA LEU A 199 6.06 -4.15 4.19
C LEU A 199 4.75 -4.13 3.40
N ARG A 200 3.63 -3.98 4.12
CA ARG A 200 2.29 -3.91 3.54
C ARG A 200 2.04 -2.48 3.04
N LEU A 201 1.79 -2.35 1.74
CA LEU A 201 1.49 -1.06 1.11
C LEU A 201 -0.01 -0.82 0.99
N GLN A 202 -0.41 0.44 1.07
CA GLN A 202 -1.73 0.89 0.62
C GLN A 202 -1.75 0.98 -0.91
N HIS A 203 -1.77 -0.19 -1.54
CA HIS A 203 -1.70 -0.37 -2.97
C HIS A 203 -2.46 -1.64 -3.35
N VAL A 204 -3.37 -1.54 -4.32
CA VAL A 204 -4.05 -2.71 -4.88
C VAL A 204 -3.07 -3.41 -5.81
N GLU A 205 -2.70 -4.65 -5.50
CA GLU A 205 -1.87 -5.47 -6.39
C GLU A 205 -2.65 -5.77 -7.67
N GLY A 206 -2.12 -5.31 -8.80
CA GLY A 206 -2.66 -5.54 -10.13
C GLY A 206 -1.58 -5.89 -11.14
N TYR A 207 -1.97 -6.55 -12.23
CA TYR A 207 -1.05 -7.03 -13.27
C TYR A 207 -0.20 -5.92 -13.91
N LEU A 208 -0.71 -4.69 -14.02
CA LEU A 208 -0.05 -3.57 -14.70
C LEU A 208 0.40 -2.44 -13.76
N GLU A 209 0.34 -2.65 -12.45
CA GLU A 209 0.50 -1.57 -11.46
C GLU A 209 1.93 -1.46 -10.89
N LEU A 210 2.93 -2.03 -11.58
CA LEU A 210 4.31 -2.13 -11.08
C LEU A 210 4.98 -0.77 -10.82
N SER A 211 4.73 0.21 -11.69
CA SER A 211 5.24 1.58 -11.52
C SER A 211 4.56 2.29 -10.35
N ALA A 212 3.25 2.10 -10.20
CA ALA A 212 2.49 2.64 -9.07
C ALA A 212 2.96 2.03 -7.75
N LYS A 213 3.17 0.71 -7.71
CA LYS A 213 3.76 0.02 -6.55
C LYS A 213 5.13 0.57 -6.18
N THR A 214 6.00 0.77 -7.16
CA THR A 214 7.34 1.31 -6.93
C THR A 214 7.28 2.73 -6.36
N LYS A 215 6.39 3.58 -6.89
CA LYS A 215 6.15 4.92 -6.33
C LYS A 215 5.65 4.85 -4.89
N THR A 216 4.64 4.02 -4.62
CA THR A 216 4.08 3.85 -3.27
C THR A 216 5.13 3.33 -2.31
N TYR A 217 5.94 2.35 -2.72
CA TYR A 217 7.04 1.83 -1.92
C TYR A 217 7.98 2.93 -1.45
N PHE A 218 8.54 3.74 -2.36
CA PHE A 218 9.48 4.79 -1.97
C PHE A 218 8.83 5.85 -1.09
N ALA A 219 7.57 6.23 -1.37
CA ALA A 219 6.82 7.18 -0.54
C ALA A 219 6.61 6.65 0.90
N THR A 220 6.22 5.38 1.04
CA THR A 220 6.07 4.72 2.34
C THR A 220 7.42 4.56 3.04
N ALA A 221 8.46 4.12 2.34
CA ALA A 221 9.76 3.87 2.96
C ALA A 221 10.38 5.16 3.54
N VAL A 222 10.32 6.27 2.80
CA VAL A 222 10.85 7.58 3.24
C VAL A 222 10.04 8.17 4.40
N SER A 223 8.75 7.85 4.53
CA SER A 223 7.94 8.33 5.66
C SER A 223 8.17 7.52 6.94
N TRP A 224 8.46 6.23 6.79
CA TRP A 224 8.63 5.30 7.92
C TRP A 224 10.05 5.29 8.48
N TRP A 225 11.06 5.35 7.62
CA TRP A 225 12.46 5.25 8.02
C TRP A 225 13.24 6.46 7.53
N ASP A 226 14.08 7.03 8.40
CA ASP A 226 15.11 7.97 7.98
C ASP A 226 16.36 7.19 7.59
N ALA A 227 16.60 7.00 6.29
CA ALA A 227 17.73 6.22 5.76
C ALA A 227 18.58 7.00 4.75
N GLU A 228 19.88 6.70 4.69
CA GLU A 228 20.79 7.28 3.70
C GLU A 228 20.49 6.79 2.27
N PHE A 229 20.06 5.53 2.12
CA PHE A 229 19.75 4.92 0.83
C PHE A 229 18.43 4.14 0.88
N TYR A 230 17.67 4.21 -0.21
CA TYR A 230 16.47 3.40 -0.44
C TYR A 230 16.69 2.57 -1.70
N VAL A 231 16.51 1.26 -1.59
CA VAL A 231 16.87 0.29 -2.63
C VAL A 231 15.64 -0.53 -2.98
N LYS A 232 15.29 -0.55 -4.27
CA LYS A 232 14.25 -1.42 -4.82
C LYS A 232 14.91 -2.61 -5.51
N VAL A 233 14.49 -3.81 -5.17
CA VAL A 233 14.97 -5.08 -5.73
C VAL A 233 13.75 -5.92 -6.12
N ASP A 234 13.85 -6.77 -7.13
CA ASP A 234 12.80 -7.72 -7.50
C ASP A 234 13.05 -9.10 -6.84
N ASP A 235 12.00 -9.87 -6.58
CA ASP A 235 12.08 -11.14 -5.85
C ASP A 235 12.78 -12.30 -6.59
N ASP A 236 13.26 -12.04 -7.79
CA ASP A 236 13.99 -12.96 -8.65
C ASP A 236 15.48 -12.65 -8.80
N ILE A 237 15.97 -11.71 -7.99
CA ILE A 237 17.36 -11.28 -7.95
C ILE A 237 18.03 -11.81 -6.68
N HIS A 238 19.31 -12.15 -6.78
CA HIS A 238 20.17 -12.43 -5.64
C HIS A 238 21.06 -11.21 -5.34
N VAL A 239 21.07 -10.75 -4.08
CA VAL A 239 21.83 -9.58 -3.66
C VAL A 239 22.93 -9.96 -2.69
N ASN A 240 24.18 -9.61 -3.03
CA ASN A 240 25.29 -9.66 -2.07
C ASN A 240 25.24 -8.40 -1.17
N LEU A 241 24.68 -8.54 0.03
CA LEU A 241 24.49 -7.44 0.98
C LEU A 241 25.81 -6.77 1.39
N ALA A 242 26.90 -7.54 1.50
CA ALA A 242 28.21 -7.00 1.88
C ALA A 242 28.77 -6.10 0.79
N THR A 243 28.78 -6.58 -0.46
CA THR A 243 29.25 -5.81 -1.61
C THR A 243 28.38 -4.58 -1.86
N LEU A 244 27.05 -4.72 -1.77
CA LEU A 244 26.12 -3.61 -1.88
C LEU A 244 26.40 -2.54 -0.82
N GLY A 245 26.58 -2.95 0.44
CA GLY A 245 26.89 -2.02 1.54
C GLY A 245 28.20 -1.27 1.32
N VAL A 246 29.27 -1.96 0.89
CA VAL A 246 30.55 -1.32 0.57
C VAL A 246 30.42 -0.36 -0.61
N ALA A 247 29.65 -0.72 -1.65
CA ALA A 247 29.40 0.14 -2.79
C ALA A 247 28.68 1.43 -2.37
N LEU A 248 27.54 1.33 -1.68
CA LEU A 248 26.76 2.49 -1.25
C LEU A 248 27.51 3.38 -0.26
N ALA A 249 28.33 2.81 0.64
CA ALA A 249 29.14 3.57 1.59
C ALA A 249 30.07 4.59 0.89
N ARG A 250 30.58 4.28 -0.32
CA ARG A 250 31.41 5.20 -1.12
C ARG A 250 30.65 6.41 -1.64
N HIS A 251 29.31 6.35 -1.67
CA HIS A 251 28.46 7.42 -2.18
C HIS A 251 27.82 8.28 -1.09
N ARG A 252 28.07 8.01 0.20
CA ARG A 252 27.47 8.75 1.34
C ARG A 252 27.62 10.28 1.27
N LYS A 253 28.75 10.76 0.77
CA LYS A 253 29.05 12.21 0.68
C LYS A 253 28.49 12.87 -0.58
N LYS A 254 27.87 12.12 -1.49
CA LYS A 254 27.35 12.62 -2.76
C LYS A 254 25.84 12.84 -2.62
N PRO A 255 25.32 14.06 -2.84
CA PRO A 255 23.89 14.31 -2.78
C PRO A 255 23.18 13.70 -4.00
N ARG A 256 21.91 13.31 -3.82
CA ARG A 256 20.96 12.95 -4.91
C ARG A 256 21.48 11.86 -5.86
N VAL A 257 22.10 10.83 -5.30
CA VAL A 257 22.65 9.71 -6.06
C VAL A 257 21.54 8.74 -6.47
N TYR A 258 21.50 8.39 -7.75
CA TYR A 258 20.68 7.31 -8.30
C TYR A 258 21.61 6.31 -9.02
N ILE A 259 21.58 5.05 -8.59
CA ILE A 259 22.51 4.01 -9.06
C ILE A 259 21.69 2.83 -9.57
N GLY A 260 22.08 2.32 -10.73
CA GLY A 260 21.53 1.10 -11.32
C GLY A 260 22.26 0.75 -12.60
N CYS A 261 21.89 -0.38 -13.20
CA CYS A 261 22.24 -0.65 -14.58
C CYS A 261 21.36 0.23 -15.47
N MET A 262 21.89 1.39 -15.86
CA MET A 262 21.16 2.35 -16.69
C MET A 262 21.31 1.96 -18.16
N LYS A 263 20.20 1.92 -18.90
CA LYS A 263 20.20 1.80 -20.35
C LYS A 263 19.97 3.16 -20.96
N SER A 264 20.85 3.62 -21.85
CA SER A 264 20.58 4.77 -22.71
C SER A 264 19.58 4.36 -23.79
N GLY A 265 18.55 5.18 -24.01
CA GLY A 265 17.63 4.99 -25.12
C GLY A 265 18.30 5.45 -26.41
N GLU A 266 18.95 4.53 -27.10
CA GLU A 266 19.23 4.62 -28.54
C GLU A 266 18.26 3.69 -29.29
#